data_AF-A0A8S9QKU8-F1
#
_entry.id   AF-A0A8S9QKU8-F1
#
_cell.length_a   1.000
_cell.length_b   1.000
_cell.length_c   1.000
_cell.angle_alpha   90.00
_cell.angle_beta   90.00
_cell.angle_gamma   90.00
#
_symmetry.space_group_name_H-M   'P 1'
#
loop_
_entity.id
_entity.type
_entity.pdbx_description
1 polymer ?
#
loop_
_entity_poly.entity_id
_entity_poly.type
_entity_poly.pdbx_seq_one_letter_code
_entity_poly.pdbx_strand_id
1 'polypeptide(L)'
;MPPIDDLYFKKEYIDAAMASKRSDGSMNYLVEKYDSTLNQTMIQLGASEKLARTRLGVIERLRAENKKASDKAAKEKEVIRVKFAELEDKLKSDRLAKRDALREKARLEWLVASLEKEKAELEGERDAVVGTLVKERERLRHSRIHEVTRERVKVQTAMADKSTRCFGRVKDYLDRLNALEKAKSLYGQASGTKKCLEVWREKNVIKPAPGKRKCNCRNEVYHRQVGPGMFQQMTEQVCDKCPNVKYEREGYFVTVDIEKGMKDGEEVSFYEDGEPILDGDPGDLKFRIKTAPHARFRRDGNDLHMTVNITLVEALVGFEKSFKQLDDHEVDIGSKGITKPKEVKKFKGEGMPLHYSTKKGNLFVTFEVLFPSSLTDDQKKKIKQVLA
;
A
#
# COMPACT_ATOMS: atom_id res chain seq x y z
N MET A 1 -34.44 -149.47 35.19
CA MET A 1 -33.72 -149.60 33.92
C MET A 1 -34.27 -148.56 32.96
N PRO A 2 -33.42 -147.90 32.16
CA PRO A 2 -33.92 -147.06 31.07
C PRO A 2 -34.79 -147.90 30.11
N PRO A 3 -35.74 -147.29 29.39
CA PRO A 3 -36.46 -147.95 28.30
C PRO A 3 -35.45 -148.57 27.31
N ILE A 4 -35.75 -149.74 26.75
CA ILE A 4 -34.82 -150.47 25.86
C ILE A 4 -34.37 -149.59 24.67
N ASP A 5 -35.21 -148.67 24.20
CA ASP A 5 -34.87 -147.77 23.09
C ASP A 5 -33.75 -146.77 23.40
N ASP A 6 -33.49 -146.46 24.67
CA ASP A 6 -32.46 -145.51 25.10
C ASP A 6 -31.11 -146.18 25.39
N LEU A 7 -31.00 -147.50 25.17
CA LEU A 7 -29.73 -148.21 25.34
C LEU A 7 -28.77 -147.85 24.22
N TYR A 8 -27.57 -147.38 24.59
CA TYR A 8 -26.55 -146.97 23.63
C TYR A 8 -26.17 -148.09 22.64
N PHE A 9 -26.13 -149.34 23.09
CA PHE A 9 -25.91 -150.55 22.26
C PHE A 9 -27.21 -151.36 22.12
N LYS A 10 -28.31 -150.72 21.71
CA LYS A 10 -29.64 -151.36 21.70
C LYS A 10 -29.74 -152.61 20.81
N LYS A 11 -29.09 -152.60 19.65
CA LYS A 11 -29.14 -153.73 18.70
C LYS A 11 -28.49 -154.96 19.31
N GLU A 12 -27.33 -154.76 19.92
CA GLU A 12 -26.56 -155.83 20.56
C GLU A 12 -27.23 -156.37 21.83
N TYR A 13 -27.96 -155.53 22.58
CA TYR A 13 -28.76 -155.96 23.72
C TYR A 13 -29.96 -156.83 23.30
N ILE A 14 -30.65 -156.45 22.22
CA ILE A 14 -31.77 -157.22 21.65
C ILE A 14 -31.27 -158.56 21.09
N ASP A 15 -30.13 -158.57 20.40
CA ASP A 15 -29.49 -159.81 19.91
C ASP A 15 -29.10 -160.75 21.06
N ALA A 16 -28.57 -160.22 22.17
CA ALA A 16 -28.24 -161.00 23.36
C ALA A 16 -29.49 -161.57 24.06
N ALA A 17 -30.62 -160.87 24.02
CA ALA A 17 -31.87 -161.29 24.67
C ALA A 17 -32.64 -162.36 23.88
N MET A 18 -32.48 -162.45 22.55
CA MET A 18 -33.22 -163.39 21.70
C MET A 18 -32.62 -164.81 21.64
N ALA A 19 -31.40 -165.04 22.13
CA ALA A 19 -30.72 -166.32 22.03
C ALA A 19 -31.10 -167.31 23.16
N SER A 20 -32.04 -168.21 22.91
CA SER A 20 -32.40 -169.31 23.82
C SER A 20 -31.43 -170.50 23.71
N LYS A 21 -30.34 -170.50 24.52
CA LYS A 21 -29.64 -171.68 25.12
C LYS A 21 -28.29 -171.25 25.71
N ARG A 22 -28.14 -171.49 27.03
CA ARG A 22 -26.96 -171.44 27.92
C ARG A 22 -25.57 -171.12 27.29
N SER A 23 -24.93 -170.02 27.69
CA SER A 23 -23.62 -169.95 28.40
C SER A 23 -23.23 -168.49 28.71
N ASP A 24 -22.60 -168.22 29.86
CA ASP A 24 -22.35 -166.88 30.45
C ASP A 24 -21.39 -165.95 29.66
N GLY A 25 -20.96 -166.32 28.45
CA GLY A 25 -19.94 -165.59 27.67
C GLY A 25 -20.45 -164.36 26.90
N SER A 26 -21.72 -164.33 26.48
CA SER A 26 -22.27 -163.26 25.64
C SER A 26 -22.56 -161.97 26.41
N MET A 27 -22.87 -162.06 27.70
CA MET A 27 -23.15 -160.90 28.56
C MET A 27 -21.86 -160.09 28.83
N ASN A 28 -20.69 -160.73 28.91
CA ASN A 28 -19.42 -160.08 29.21
C ASN A 28 -18.92 -159.17 28.06
N TYR A 29 -19.15 -159.53 26.80
CA TYR A 29 -18.76 -158.69 25.66
C TYR A 29 -19.49 -157.33 25.66
N LEU A 30 -20.77 -157.34 26.04
CA LEU A 30 -21.55 -156.10 26.15
C LEU A 30 -20.99 -155.22 27.28
N VAL A 31 -20.63 -155.82 28.42
CA VAL A 31 -20.05 -155.12 29.58
C VAL A 31 -18.70 -154.48 29.22
N GLU A 32 -17.78 -155.19 28.57
CA GLU A 32 -16.49 -154.60 28.14
C GLU A 32 -16.64 -153.46 27.13
N LYS A 33 -17.65 -153.54 26.25
CA LYS A 33 -17.94 -152.47 25.28
C LYS A 33 -18.52 -151.23 25.97
N TYR A 34 -19.33 -151.44 27.01
CA TYR A 34 -19.78 -150.36 27.90
C TYR A 34 -18.61 -149.77 28.71
N ASP A 35 -17.72 -150.58 29.28
CA ASP A 35 -16.60 -150.10 30.10
C ASP A 35 -15.56 -149.32 29.29
N SER A 36 -15.27 -149.74 28.06
CA SER A 36 -14.33 -149.03 27.17
C SER A 36 -14.86 -147.68 26.71
N THR A 37 -16.16 -147.59 26.39
CA THR A 37 -16.81 -146.32 26.03
C THR A 37 -17.00 -145.40 27.25
N LEU A 38 -17.28 -145.95 28.43
CA LEU A 38 -17.32 -145.20 29.68
C LEU A 38 -15.95 -144.58 29.99
N ASN A 39 -14.87 -145.34 29.85
CA ASN A 39 -13.52 -144.83 30.11
C ASN A 39 -13.10 -143.73 29.13
N GLN A 40 -13.41 -143.87 27.84
CA GLN A 40 -13.12 -142.82 26.85
C GLN A 40 -13.91 -141.53 27.12
N THR A 41 -15.19 -141.65 27.50
CA THR A 41 -16.04 -140.48 27.81
C THR A 41 -15.61 -139.79 29.12
N MET A 42 -15.17 -140.55 30.13
CA MET A 42 -14.62 -139.98 31.38
C MET A 42 -13.33 -139.18 31.13
N ILE A 43 -12.45 -139.63 30.23
CA ILE A 43 -11.23 -138.88 29.87
C ILE A 43 -11.59 -137.56 29.16
N GLN A 44 -12.56 -137.58 28.24
CA GLN A 44 -13.02 -136.38 27.54
C GLN A 44 -13.70 -135.37 28.49
N LEU A 45 -14.52 -135.86 29.42
CA LEU A 45 -15.16 -135.02 30.45
C LEU A 45 -14.12 -134.36 31.36
N GLY A 46 -13.12 -135.11 31.84
CA GLY A 46 -12.06 -134.57 32.69
C GLY A 46 -11.21 -133.48 32.02
N ALA A 47 -10.96 -133.58 30.71
CA ALA A 47 -10.28 -132.52 29.95
C ALA A 47 -11.15 -131.26 29.81
N SER A 48 -12.46 -131.43 29.57
CA SER A 48 -13.42 -130.32 29.44
C SER A 48 -13.65 -129.58 30.77
N GLU A 49 -13.70 -130.29 31.90
CA GLU A 49 -13.88 -129.69 33.23
C GLU A 49 -12.68 -128.84 33.67
N LYS A 50 -11.45 -129.30 33.39
CA LYS A 50 -10.24 -128.49 33.67
C LYS A 50 -10.23 -127.19 32.87
N LEU A 51 -10.70 -127.23 31.62
CA LEU A 51 -10.79 -126.07 30.74
C LEU A 51 -11.92 -125.10 31.15
N ALA A 52 -13.01 -125.62 31.71
CA ALA A 52 -14.09 -124.81 32.28
C ALA A 52 -13.66 -124.09 33.57
N ARG A 53 -12.94 -124.77 34.47
CA ARG A 53 -12.43 -124.17 35.72
C ARG A 53 -11.46 -123.02 35.48
N THR A 54 -10.56 -123.15 34.50
CA THR A 54 -9.61 -122.07 34.15
C THR A 54 -10.32 -120.86 33.54
N ARG A 55 -11.31 -121.08 32.67
CA ARG A 55 -12.14 -120.00 32.10
C ARG A 55 -12.93 -119.24 33.16
N LEU A 56 -13.54 -119.94 34.12
CA LEU A 56 -14.26 -119.31 35.23
C LEU A 56 -13.36 -118.38 36.06
N GLY A 57 -12.15 -118.83 36.40
CA GLY A 57 -11.18 -118.00 37.15
C GLY A 57 -10.66 -116.77 36.38
N VAL A 58 -10.69 -116.77 35.05
CA VAL A 58 -10.37 -115.57 34.24
C VAL A 58 -11.55 -114.60 34.21
N ILE A 59 -12.78 -115.11 34.07
CA ILE A 59 -14.00 -114.29 34.07
C ILE A 59 -14.17 -113.56 35.42
N GLU A 60 -13.91 -114.22 36.55
CA GLU A 60 -14.02 -113.60 37.87
C GLU A 60 -13.00 -112.47 38.07
N ARG A 61 -11.76 -112.63 37.58
CA ARG A 61 -10.74 -111.57 37.61
C ARG A 61 -11.14 -110.36 36.78
N LEU A 62 -11.60 -110.58 35.54
CA LEU A 62 -12.08 -109.50 34.67
C LEU A 62 -13.32 -108.78 35.25
N ARG A 63 -14.22 -109.51 35.90
CA ARG A 63 -15.37 -108.91 36.60
C ARG A 63 -14.93 -108.04 37.78
N ALA A 64 -13.92 -108.48 38.55
CA ALA A 64 -13.38 -107.69 39.65
C ALA A 64 -12.68 -106.41 39.18
N GLU A 65 -11.94 -106.47 38.07
CA GLU A 65 -11.28 -105.30 37.46
C GLU A 65 -12.29 -104.29 36.92
N ASN A 66 -13.32 -104.75 36.20
CA ASN A 66 -14.38 -103.87 35.69
C ASN A 66 -15.18 -103.20 36.82
N LYS A 67 -15.42 -103.91 37.95
CA LYS A 67 -16.08 -103.32 39.11
C LYS A 67 -15.23 -102.18 39.72
N LYS A 68 -13.93 -102.39 39.89
CA LYS A 68 -12.99 -101.35 40.36
C LYS A 68 -12.95 -100.13 39.44
N ALA A 69 -12.96 -100.35 38.12
CA ALA A 69 -12.99 -99.26 37.13
C ALA A 69 -14.30 -98.46 37.19
N SER A 70 -15.44 -99.15 37.31
CA SER A 70 -16.77 -98.52 37.44
C SER A 70 -16.87 -97.69 38.73
N ASP A 71 -16.39 -98.20 39.85
CA ASP A 71 -16.41 -97.49 41.13
C ASP A 71 -15.50 -96.25 41.10
N LYS A 72 -14.38 -96.30 40.38
CA LYS A 72 -13.51 -95.13 40.17
C LYS A 72 -14.19 -94.07 39.30
N ALA A 73 -14.81 -94.47 38.19
CA ALA A 73 -15.55 -93.57 37.31
C ALA A 73 -16.75 -92.90 38.00
N ALA A 74 -17.45 -93.63 38.89
CA ALA A 74 -18.55 -93.07 39.69
C ALA A 74 -18.08 -91.97 40.64
N LYS A 75 -16.92 -92.15 41.30
CA LYS A 75 -16.32 -91.13 42.17
C LYS A 75 -15.89 -89.89 41.39
N GLU A 76 -15.26 -90.07 40.22
CA GLU A 76 -14.85 -88.95 39.36
C GLU A 76 -16.05 -88.15 38.84
N LYS A 77 -17.16 -88.83 38.48
CA LYS A 77 -18.41 -88.18 38.04
C LYS A 77 -19.03 -87.30 39.12
N GLU A 78 -18.98 -87.73 40.38
CA GLU A 78 -19.52 -86.95 41.49
C GLU A 78 -18.69 -85.69 41.78
N VAL A 79 -17.36 -85.80 41.72
CA VAL A 79 -16.45 -84.64 41.84
C VAL A 79 -16.73 -83.62 40.73
N ILE A 80 -16.98 -84.08 39.50
CA ILE A 80 -17.32 -83.20 38.38
C ILE A 80 -18.68 -82.50 38.62
N ARG A 81 -19.69 -83.22 39.13
CA ARG A 81 -21.01 -82.64 39.45
C ARG A 81 -20.92 -81.49 40.46
N VAL A 82 -20.16 -81.68 41.55
CA VAL A 82 -19.98 -80.64 42.57
C VAL A 82 -19.30 -79.41 41.97
N LYS A 83 -18.25 -79.60 41.16
CA LYS A 83 -17.57 -78.49 40.47
C LYS A 83 -18.47 -77.75 39.48
N PHE A 84 -19.36 -78.45 38.77
CA PHE A 84 -20.32 -77.79 37.87
C PHE A 84 -21.33 -76.94 38.63
N ALA A 85 -21.86 -77.43 39.76
CA ALA A 85 -22.78 -76.66 40.60
C ALA A 85 -22.13 -75.37 41.14
N GLU A 86 -20.89 -75.45 41.64
CA GLU A 86 -20.14 -74.28 42.11
C GLU A 86 -19.89 -73.24 41.00
N LEU A 87 -19.64 -73.69 39.76
CA LEU A 87 -19.43 -72.79 38.62
C LEU A 87 -20.74 -72.12 38.16
N GLU A 88 -21.87 -72.83 38.22
CA GLU A 88 -23.18 -72.25 37.89
C GLU A 88 -23.58 -71.12 38.84
N ASP A 89 -23.33 -71.28 40.13
CA ASP A 89 -23.69 -70.26 41.12
C ASP A 89 -22.79 -69.02 40.99
N LYS A 90 -21.49 -69.19 40.70
CA LYS A 90 -20.58 -68.08 40.36
C LYS A 90 -21.03 -67.34 39.10
N LEU A 91 -21.48 -68.06 38.07
CA LEU A 91 -21.99 -67.45 36.85
C LEU A 91 -23.28 -66.64 37.10
N LYS A 92 -24.15 -67.10 38.01
CA LYS A 92 -25.36 -66.36 38.41
C LYS A 92 -25.02 -65.10 39.20
N SER A 93 -24.08 -65.15 40.16
CA SER A 93 -23.64 -63.97 40.89
C SER A 93 -23.00 -62.93 39.97
N ASP A 94 -22.19 -63.36 39.00
CA ASP A 94 -21.55 -62.46 38.03
C ASP A 94 -22.57 -61.81 37.10
N ARG A 95 -23.62 -62.54 36.68
CA ARG A 95 -24.72 -61.97 35.90
C ARG A 95 -25.51 -60.92 36.67
N LEU A 96 -25.74 -61.13 37.97
CA LEU A 96 -26.39 -60.14 38.84
C LEU A 96 -25.53 -58.89 38.98
N ALA A 97 -24.24 -59.06 39.31
CA ALA A 97 -23.28 -57.96 39.42
C ALA A 97 -23.17 -57.14 38.12
N LYS A 98 -23.17 -57.82 36.96
CA LYS A 98 -23.20 -57.16 35.64
C LYS A 98 -24.48 -56.34 35.44
N ARG A 99 -25.63 -56.84 35.88
CA ARG A 99 -26.91 -56.13 35.74
C ARG A 99 -26.97 -54.89 36.61
N ASP A 100 -26.44 -54.95 37.83
CA ASP A 100 -26.36 -53.80 38.72
C ASP A 100 -25.34 -52.76 38.25
N ALA A 101 -24.18 -53.20 37.75
CA ALA A 101 -23.21 -52.31 37.12
C ALA A 101 -23.80 -51.58 35.89
N LEU A 102 -24.63 -52.24 35.09
CA LEU A 102 -25.31 -51.60 33.95
C LEU A 102 -26.35 -50.56 34.39
N ARG A 103 -27.06 -50.79 35.51
CA ARG A 103 -28.02 -49.82 36.06
C ARG A 103 -27.29 -48.58 36.59
N GLU A 104 -26.21 -48.76 37.33
CA GLU A 104 -25.39 -47.65 37.81
C GLU A 104 -24.72 -46.90 36.66
N LYS A 105 -24.27 -47.61 35.60
CA LYS A 105 -23.78 -46.97 34.37
C LYS A 105 -24.85 -46.07 33.74
N ALA A 106 -26.08 -46.56 33.59
CA ALA A 106 -27.18 -45.76 33.03
C ALA A 106 -27.53 -44.54 33.90
N ARG A 107 -27.47 -44.70 35.24
CA ARG A 107 -27.66 -43.58 36.19
C ARG A 107 -26.57 -42.53 36.05
N LEU A 108 -25.31 -42.96 35.95
CA LEU A 108 -24.16 -42.06 35.75
C LEU A 108 -24.24 -41.36 34.39
N GLU A 109 -24.61 -42.06 33.32
CA GLU A 109 -24.83 -41.47 31.99
C GLU A 109 -25.93 -40.40 32.02
N TRP A 110 -27.02 -40.64 32.75
CA TRP A 110 -28.08 -39.63 32.94
C TRP A 110 -27.60 -38.41 33.74
N LEU A 111 -26.83 -38.61 34.81
CA LEU A 111 -26.27 -37.52 35.60
C LEU A 111 -25.27 -36.68 34.79
N VAL A 112 -24.42 -37.34 34.00
CA VAL A 112 -23.49 -36.65 33.09
C VAL A 112 -24.26 -35.79 32.10
N ALA A 113 -25.32 -36.34 31.47
CA ALA A 113 -26.15 -35.57 30.54
C ALA A 113 -26.84 -34.37 31.22
N SER A 114 -27.31 -34.52 32.47
CA SER A 114 -27.89 -33.41 33.24
C SER A 114 -26.87 -32.31 33.53
N LEU A 115 -25.67 -32.70 33.97
CA LEU A 115 -24.58 -31.75 34.27
C LEU A 115 -24.06 -31.07 33.00
N GLU A 116 -24.02 -31.77 31.86
CA GLU A 116 -23.67 -31.18 30.57
C GLU A 116 -24.68 -30.10 30.15
N LYS A 117 -25.98 -30.34 30.42
CA LYS A 117 -27.02 -29.34 30.17
C LYS A 117 -26.88 -28.10 31.06
N GLU A 118 -26.70 -28.29 32.37
CA GLU A 118 -26.48 -27.18 33.31
C GLU A 118 -25.21 -26.39 32.96
N LYS A 119 -24.13 -27.09 32.58
CA LYS A 119 -22.90 -26.44 32.12
C LYS A 119 -23.15 -25.60 30.87
N ALA A 120 -23.90 -26.09 29.90
CA ALA A 120 -24.22 -25.34 28.68
C ALA A 120 -25.07 -24.08 28.98
N GLU A 121 -26.01 -24.17 29.92
CA GLU A 121 -26.81 -23.02 30.37
C GLU A 121 -25.92 -21.94 31.03
N LEU A 122 -25.05 -22.34 31.97
CA LEU A 122 -24.10 -21.44 32.62
C LEU A 122 -23.07 -20.84 31.65
N GLU A 123 -22.60 -21.61 30.67
CA GLU A 123 -21.73 -21.10 29.61
C GLU A 123 -22.45 -20.05 28.75
N GLY A 124 -23.73 -20.28 28.42
CA GLY A 124 -24.57 -19.30 27.72
C GLY A 124 -24.76 -18.00 28.51
N GLU A 125 -25.02 -18.08 29.82
CA GLU A 125 -25.12 -16.90 30.70
C GLU A 125 -23.80 -16.14 30.78
N ARG A 126 -22.68 -16.86 30.96
CA ARG A 126 -21.33 -16.27 30.98
C ARG A 126 -21.05 -15.55 29.68
N ASP A 127 -21.33 -16.17 28.54
CA ASP A 127 -21.04 -15.59 27.23
C ASP A 127 -21.94 -14.37 26.94
N ALA A 128 -23.18 -14.36 27.44
CA ALA A 128 -24.04 -13.18 27.40
C ALA A 128 -23.48 -12.02 28.23
N VAL A 129 -23.01 -12.28 29.46
CA VAL A 129 -22.36 -11.27 30.32
C VAL A 129 -21.04 -10.77 29.71
N VAL A 130 -20.23 -11.68 29.15
CA VAL A 130 -19.01 -11.28 28.43
C VAL A 130 -19.37 -10.40 27.23
N GLY A 131 -20.43 -10.73 26.49
CA GLY A 131 -20.93 -9.94 25.38
C GLY A 131 -21.34 -8.52 25.77
N THR A 132 -21.98 -8.32 26.92
CA THR A 132 -22.33 -6.96 27.40
C THR A 132 -21.09 -6.18 27.83
N LEU A 133 -20.14 -6.82 28.53
CA LEU A 133 -18.88 -6.19 28.92
C LEU A 133 -18.00 -5.80 27.72
N VAL A 134 -17.97 -6.61 26.67
CA VAL A 134 -17.26 -6.29 25.43
C VAL A 134 -17.88 -5.06 24.75
N LYS A 135 -19.20 -5.00 24.64
CA LYS A 135 -19.90 -3.83 24.07
C LYS A 135 -19.61 -2.56 24.86
N GLU A 136 -19.61 -2.62 26.19
CA GLU A 136 -19.33 -1.44 27.02
C GLU A 136 -17.84 -1.04 26.92
N ARG A 137 -16.92 -2.01 26.87
CA ARG A 137 -15.50 -1.74 26.61
C ARG A 137 -15.30 -1.04 25.26
N GLU A 138 -15.98 -1.50 24.21
CA GLU A 138 -15.92 -0.87 22.88
C GLU A 138 -16.50 0.55 22.89
N ARG A 139 -17.63 0.75 23.59
CA ARG A 139 -18.23 2.08 23.78
C ARG A 139 -17.25 3.03 24.48
N LEU A 140 -16.64 2.61 25.58
CA LEU A 140 -15.64 3.40 26.30
C LEU A 140 -14.40 3.67 25.43
N ARG A 141 -13.96 2.69 24.62
CA ARG A 141 -12.88 2.88 23.66
C ARG A 141 -13.23 3.91 22.61
N HIS A 142 -14.41 3.85 22.00
CA HIS A 142 -14.88 4.82 21.02
C HIS A 142 -15.05 6.22 21.63
N SER A 143 -15.59 6.33 22.85
CA SER A 143 -15.69 7.61 23.57
C SER A 143 -14.32 8.23 23.81
N ARG A 144 -13.36 7.44 24.31
CA ARG A 144 -11.98 7.89 24.51
C ARG A 144 -11.31 8.30 23.21
N ILE A 145 -11.48 7.52 22.14
CA ILE A 145 -10.95 7.87 20.81
C ILE A 145 -11.53 9.21 20.38
N HIS A 146 -12.84 9.41 20.52
CA HIS A 146 -13.50 10.65 20.14
C HIS A 146 -12.94 11.86 20.92
N GLU A 147 -12.80 11.76 22.24
CA GLU A 147 -12.21 12.82 23.07
C GLU A 147 -10.77 13.12 22.68
N VAL A 148 -9.93 12.09 22.51
CA VAL A 148 -8.53 12.25 22.10
C VAL A 148 -8.44 12.88 20.70
N THR A 149 -9.32 12.48 19.77
CA THR A 149 -9.37 13.10 18.44
C THR A 149 -9.80 14.56 18.52
N ARG A 150 -10.79 14.89 19.37
CA ARG A 150 -11.26 16.27 19.57
C ARG A 150 -10.15 17.15 20.14
N GLU A 151 -9.41 16.67 21.13
CA GLU A 151 -8.27 17.38 21.70
C GLU A 151 -7.11 17.50 20.71
N ARG A 152 -6.79 16.44 19.94
CA ARG A 152 -5.80 16.52 18.84
C ARG A 152 -6.19 17.57 17.81
N VAL A 153 -7.45 17.62 17.41
CA VAL A 153 -7.95 18.63 16.46
C VAL A 153 -7.78 20.01 17.06
N LYS A 154 -8.20 20.26 18.31
CA LYS A 154 -8.00 21.56 19.01
C LYS A 154 -6.54 21.98 19.05
N VAL A 155 -5.63 21.06 19.40
CA VAL A 155 -4.19 21.34 19.44
C VAL A 155 -3.68 21.64 18.03
N GLN A 156 -4.08 20.87 17.02
CA GLN A 156 -3.71 21.10 15.64
C GLN A 156 -4.22 22.45 15.12
N THR A 157 -5.46 22.85 15.41
CA THR A 157 -5.96 24.19 15.06
C THR A 157 -5.19 25.28 15.79
N ALA A 158 -4.92 25.12 17.09
CA ALA A 158 -4.11 26.09 17.84
C ALA A 158 -2.67 26.21 17.31
N MET A 159 -2.05 25.10 16.89
CA MET A 159 -0.74 25.09 16.25
C MET A 159 -0.78 25.74 14.86
N ALA A 160 -1.81 25.46 14.07
CA ALA A 160 -2.04 26.09 12.78
C ALA A 160 -2.27 27.59 12.91
N ASP A 161 -3.04 28.04 13.90
CA ASP A 161 -3.26 29.46 14.23
C ASP A 161 -1.97 30.14 14.68
N LYS A 162 -1.16 29.48 15.52
CA LYS A 162 0.14 30.01 15.94
C LYS A 162 1.11 30.12 14.77
N SER A 163 1.12 29.12 13.90
CA SER A 163 1.90 29.06 12.67
C SER A 163 1.50 30.18 11.72
N THR A 164 0.21 30.31 11.39
CA THR A 164 -0.31 31.39 10.53
C THR A 164 -0.04 32.78 11.10
N ARG A 165 -0.13 32.99 12.42
CA ARG A 165 0.30 34.27 13.04
C ARG A 165 1.79 34.54 12.86
N CYS A 166 2.63 33.50 12.97
CA CYS A 166 4.08 33.63 12.77
C CYS A 166 4.41 33.96 11.30
N PHE A 167 3.85 33.21 10.36
CA PHE A 167 3.98 33.48 8.92
C PHE A 167 3.38 34.83 8.53
N GLY A 168 2.28 35.26 9.15
CA GLY A 168 1.71 36.60 8.99
C GLY A 168 2.69 37.70 9.40
N ARG A 169 3.35 37.58 10.57
CA ARG A 169 4.39 38.55 10.97
C ARG A 169 5.57 38.59 10.02
N VAL A 170 6.01 37.43 9.51
CA VAL A 170 7.10 37.35 8.53
C VAL A 170 6.68 38.00 7.21
N LYS A 171 5.46 37.74 6.75
CA LYS A 171 4.90 38.35 5.54
C LYS A 171 4.77 39.87 5.69
N ASP A 172 4.23 40.36 6.80
CA ASP A 172 4.15 41.80 7.08
C ASP A 172 5.52 42.46 7.11
N TYR A 173 6.54 41.77 7.65
CA TYR A 173 7.92 42.25 7.64
C TYR A 173 8.49 42.33 6.22
N LEU A 174 8.28 41.31 5.39
CA LEU A 174 8.68 41.30 3.98
C LEU A 174 7.93 42.35 3.16
N ASP A 175 6.64 42.54 3.40
CA ASP A 175 5.81 43.55 2.74
C ASP A 175 6.30 44.96 3.11
N ARG A 176 6.69 45.20 4.37
CA ARG A 176 7.31 46.45 4.80
C ARG A 176 8.69 46.66 4.17
N LEU A 177 9.51 45.61 4.07
CA LEU A 177 10.81 45.68 3.38
C LEU A 177 10.61 46.01 1.90
N ASN A 178 9.72 45.32 1.20
CA ASN A 178 9.37 45.59 -0.19
C ASN A 178 8.82 47.01 -0.38
N ALA A 179 7.98 47.50 0.53
CA ALA A 179 7.48 48.87 0.50
C ALA A 179 8.60 49.90 0.71
N LEU A 180 9.55 49.60 1.60
CA LEU A 180 10.73 50.44 1.87
C LEU A 180 11.72 50.40 0.69
N GLU A 181 11.86 49.26 0.03
CA GLU A 181 12.67 49.07 -1.17
C GLU A 181 12.05 49.75 -2.38
N LYS A 182 10.73 49.66 -2.54
CA LYS A 182 9.93 50.43 -3.50
C LYS A 182 10.04 51.93 -3.23
N ALA A 183 9.96 52.36 -1.96
CA ALA A 183 10.15 53.75 -1.57
C ALA A 183 11.59 54.24 -1.82
N LYS A 184 12.61 53.41 -1.57
CA LYS A 184 14.01 53.68 -1.95
C LYS A 184 14.20 53.74 -3.45
N SER A 185 13.51 52.91 -4.23
CA SER A 185 13.56 52.97 -5.68
C SER A 185 12.89 54.24 -6.21
N LEU A 186 11.70 54.58 -5.73
CA LEU A 186 11.00 55.83 -6.05
C LEU A 186 11.78 57.06 -5.62
N TYR A 187 12.40 57.04 -4.43
CA TYR A 187 13.28 58.11 -3.95
C TYR A 187 14.54 58.18 -4.81
N GLY A 188 15.14 57.05 -5.21
CA GLY A 188 16.28 57.00 -6.12
C GLY A 188 15.98 57.52 -7.53
N GLN A 189 14.76 57.28 -8.04
CA GLN A 189 14.24 57.84 -9.29
C GLN A 189 14.00 59.35 -9.17
N ALA A 190 13.49 59.83 -8.03
CA ALA A 190 13.22 61.25 -7.79
C ALA A 190 14.47 62.08 -7.47
N SER A 191 15.52 61.45 -6.93
CA SER A 191 16.78 62.11 -6.51
C SER A 191 17.93 61.95 -7.51
N GLY A 192 17.70 61.30 -8.67
CA GLY A 192 18.71 61.16 -9.73
C GLY A 192 19.94 60.33 -9.36
N THR A 193 19.89 59.57 -8.25
CA THR A 193 21.04 58.81 -7.72
C THR A 193 21.18 57.42 -8.34
N LYS A 194 20.11 56.85 -8.90
CA LYS A 194 20.20 55.63 -9.73
C LYS A 194 20.46 56.01 -11.19
N LYS A 195 21.55 55.50 -11.78
CA LYS A 195 21.88 55.62 -13.21
C LYS A 195 21.03 54.72 -14.12
N CYS A 196 19.93 54.18 -13.58
CA CYS A 196 19.17 53.08 -14.16
C CYS A 196 17.68 53.41 -14.09
N LEU A 197 16.96 53.25 -15.19
CA LEU A 197 15.50 53.35 -15.24
C LEU A 197 14.89 51.96 -15.02
N GLU A 198 13.99 51.83 -14.06
CA GLU A 198 13.23 50.60 -13.85
C GLU A 198 11.91 50.70 -14.62
N VAL A 199 11.67 49.77 -15.53
CA VAL A 199 10.45 49.69 -16.35
C VAL A 199 9.65 48.45 -15.94
N TRP A 200 8.38 48.64 -15.59
CA TRP A 200 7.47 47.52 -15.36
C TRP A 200 7.11 46.85 -16.69
N ARG A 201 7.30 45.53 -16.77
CA ARG A 201 6.97 44.74 -17.95
C ARG A 201 6.19 43.49 -17.56
N GLU A 202 5.12 43.22 -18.28
CA GLU A 202 4.41 41.95 -18.25
C GLU A 202 4.84 41.10 -19.46
N LYS A 203 5.29 39.87 -19.21
CA LYS A 203 5.63 38.90 -20.27
C LYS A 203 4.90 37.58 -20.07
N ASN A 204 4.64 36.90 -21.18
CA ASN A 204 4.24 35.50 -21.11
C ASN A 204 5.45 34.67 -20.66
N VAL A 205 5.25 33.72 -19.75
CA VAL A 205 6.23 32.74 -19.30
C VAL A 205 5.67 31.35 -19.55
N ILE A 206 6.51 30.45 -20.06
CA ILE A 206 6.14 29.07 -20.34
C ILE A 206 6.16 28.29 -19.02
N LYS A 207 4.99 27.78 -18.60
CA LYS A 207 4.87 26.90 -17.43
C LYS A 207 4.50 25.48 -17.85
N PRO A 208 4.97 24.44 -17.13
CA PRO A 208 4.58 23.07 -17.39
C PRO A 208 3.08 22.89 -17.17
N ALA A 209 2.43 22.18 -18.08
CA ALA A 209 1.02 21.82 -18.00
C ALA A 209 0.87 20.29 -18.01
N PRO A 210 -0.20 19.74 -17.42
CA PRO A 210 -0.44 18.30 -17.47
C PRO A 210 -0.67 17.82 -18.92
N GLY A 211 -0.22 16.61 -19.20
CA GLY A 211 -0.35 15.95 -20.51
C GLY A 211 0.92 16.02 -21.37
N LYS A 212 0.83 15.44 -22.57
CA LYS A 212 1.88 15.50 -23.61
C LYS A 212 1.29 16.15 -24.86
N ARG A 213 2.06 17.02 -25.51
CA ARG A 213 1.71 17.60 -26.82
C ARG A 213 2.45 16.89 -27.94
N LYS A 214 1.87 16.90 -29.14
CA LYS A 214 2.55 16.43 -30.36
C LYS A 214 3.49 17.53 -30.85
N CYS A 215 4.77 17.22 -31.04
CA CYS A 215 5.83 18.13 -31.51
C CYS A 215 6.66 17.44 -32.60
N ASN A 216 7.52 18.18 -33.32
CA ASN A 216 8.44 17.63 -34.33
C ASN A 216 7.76 16.69 -35.34
N CYS A 217 6.55 17.03 -35.80
CA CYS A 217 5.80 16.20 -36.73
C CYS A 217 6.51 16.14 -38.08
N ARG A 218 6.82 14.93 -38.54
CA ARG A 218 7.40 14.66 -39.86
C ARG A 218 6.54 13.66 -40.63
N ASN A 219 6.53 13.80 -41.94
CA ASN A 219 5.85 12.86 -42.82
C ASN A 219 6.80 11.70 -43.11
N GLU A 220 6.47 10.52 -42.60
CA GLU A 220 7.17 9.29 -42.94
C GLU A 220 6.39 8.56 -44.02
N VAL A 221 7.13 8.11 -45.03
CA VAL A 221 6.59 7.32 -46.13
C VAL A 221 6.69 5.86 -45.73
N TYR A 222 5.58 5.14 -45.81
CA TYR A 222 5.55 3.70 -45.64
C TYR A 222 4.81 3.03 -46.80
N HIS A 223 5.25 1.82 -47.17
CA HIS A 223 4.56 1.02 -48.17
C HIS A 223 3.55 0.11 -47.49
N ARG A 224 2.27 0.22 -47.89
CA ARG A 224 1.20 -0.66 -47.42
C ARG A 224 0.74 -1.53 -48.57
N GLN A 225 0.68 -2.84 -48.36
CA GLN A 225 0.11 -3.75 -49.32
C GLN A 225 -1.43 -3.61 -49.31
N VAL A 226 -2.01 -3.19 -50.44
CA VAL A 226 -3.47 -2.98 -50.59
C VAL A 226 -4.13 -4.23 -51.18
N GLY A 227 -3.35 -5.09 -51.85
CA GLY A 227 -3.77 -6.38 -52.37
C GLY A 227 -2.58 -7.29 -52.71
N PRO A 228 -2.79 -8.55 -53.11
CA PRO A 228 -1.71 -9.46 -53.51
C PRO A 228 -0.85 -8.83 -54.63
N GLY A 229 0.41 -8.51 -54.33
CA GLY A 229 1.34 -7.88 -55.29
C GLY A 229 1.16 -6.36 -55.52
N MET A 230 0.18 -5.70 -54.89
CA MET A 230 -0.04 -4.25 -55.01
C MET A 230 0.41 -3.51 -53.75
N PHE A 231 1.54 -2.79 -53.84
CA PHE A 231 2.02 -1.91 -52.77
C PHE A 231 1.69 -0.45 -53.12
N GLN A 232 1.01 0.23 -52.21
CA GLN A 232 0.78 1.66 -52.31
C GLN A 232 1.68 2.38 -51.31
N GLN A 233 2.35 3.43 -51.78
CA GLN A 233 3.09 4.35 -50.93
C GLN A 233 2.09 5.27 -50.21
N MET A 234 2.04 5.19 -48.88
CA MET A 234 1.22 6.03 -48.03
C MET A 234 2.11 6.92 -47.17
N THR A 235 1.65 8.13 -46.88
CA THR A 235 2.33 9.08 -45.99
C THR A 235 1.62 9.09 -44.65
N GLU A 236 2.33 8.81 -43.56
CA GLU A 236 1.84 8.98 -42.19
C GLU A 236 2.58 10.11 -41.49
N GLN A 237 1.85 10.97 -40.79
CA GLN A 237 2.45 12.05 -40.01
C GLN A 237 2.81 11.52 -38.62
N VAL A 238 4.10 11.27 -38.40
CA VAL A 238 4.65 10.80 -37.13
C VAL A 238 5.11 12.02 -36.34
N CYS A 239 4.63 12.17 -35.12
CA CYS A 239 4.99 13.27 -34.21
C CYS A 239 5.58 12.73 -32.91
N ASP A 240 6.59 13.43 -32.39
CA ASP A 240 7.14 13.18 -31.06
C ASP A 240 6.18 13.63 -29.96
N LYS A 241 6.30 13.03 -28.76
CA LYS A 241 5.47 13.37 -27.59
C LYS A 241 6.25 14.27 -26.62
N CYS A 242 6.20 15.58 -26.84
CA CYS A 242 6.83 16.57 -25.96
C CYS A 242 5.99 16.87 -24.70
N PRO A 243 6.62 17.41 -23.63
CA PRO A 243 5.90 17.95 -22.48
C PRO A 243 4.90 19.03 -22.90
N ASN A 244 3.70 18.99 -22.32
CA ASN A 244 2.71 20.03 -22.52
C ASN A 244 3.08 21.28 -21.70
N VAL A 245 2.84 22.46 -22.26
CA VAL A 245 3.16 23.73 -21.63
C VAL A 245 2.05 24.74 -21.88
N LYS A 246 1.89 25.69 -20.97
CA LYS A 246 0.93 26.79 -21.05
C LYS A 246 1.65 28.12 -20.91
N TYR A 247 1.09 29.16 -21.52
CA TYR A 247 1.53 30.54 -21.31
C TYR A 247 0.82 31.14 -20.10
N GLU A 248 1.59 31.76 -19.21
CA GLU A 248 1.07 32.51 -18.07
C GLU A 248 1.69 33.90 -18.05
N ARG A 249 0.90 34.95 -17.80
CA ARG A 249 1.41 36.33 -17.74
C ARG A 249 2.02 36.62 -16.38
N GLU A 250 3.29 36.99 -16.36
CA GLU A 250 4.01 37.41 -15.16
C GLU A 250 4.61 38.82 -15.36
N GLY A 251 4.49 39.65 -14.33
CA GLY A 251 5.04 41.00 -14.31
C GLY A 251 6.33 41.08 -13.51
N TYR A 252 7.35 41.74 -14.07
CA TYR A 252 8.62 42.00 -13.38
C TYR A 252 9.20 43.35 -13.81
N PHE A 253 10.15 43.86 -13.03
CA PHE A 253 10.86 45.10 -13.33
C PHE A 253 12.12 44.81 -14.15
N VAL A 254 12.28 45.53 -15.26
CA VAL A 254 13.50 45.51 -16.08
C VAL A 254 14.29 46.77 -15.77
N THR A 255 15.55 46.60 -15.38
CA THR A 255 16.48 47.71 -15.13
C THR A 255 17.22 48.04 -16.41
N VAL A 256 17.01 49.25 -16.93
CA VAL A 256 17.66 49.77 -18.13
C VAL A 256 18.70 50.81 -17.74
N ASP A 257 19.97 50.51 -17.99
CA ASP A 257 21.06 51.43 -17.71
C ASP A 257 21.16 52.47 -18.83
N ILE A 258 20.98 53.75 -18.47
CA ILE A 258 21.13 54.86 -19.40
C ILE A 258 22.46 55.55 -19.12
N GLU A 259 23.40 55.36 -20.02
CA GLU A 259 24.70 55.97 -19.93
C GLU A 259 24.65 57.47 -20.22
N LYS A 260 25.63 58.19 -19.66
CA LYS A 260 25.77 59.62 -19.89
C LYS A 260 26.00 59.89 -21.37
N GLY A 261 25.21 60.80 -21.93
CA GLY A 261 25.36 61.25 -23.31
C GLY A 261 24.66 60.39 -24.36
N MET A 262 23.94 59.33 -23.97
CA MET A 262 23.09 58.56 -24.89
C MET A 262 22.14 59.48 -25.65
N LYS A 263 21.97 59.22 -26.95
CA LYS A 263 21.24 60.08 -27.89
C LYS A 263 19.77 59.71 -27.96
N ASP A 264 18.99 60.66 -28.45
CA ASP A 264 17.59 60.39 -28.76
C ASP A 264 17.49 59.32 -29.87
N GLY A 265 16.64 58.32 -29.65
CA GLY A 265 16.41 57.23 -30.58
C GLY A 265 17.42 56.08 -30.52
N GLU A 266 18.43 56.13 -29.65
CA GLU A 266 19.37 55.05 -29.41
C GLU A 266 18.67 53.83 -28.79
N GLU A 267 19.10 52.62 -29.17
CA GLU A 267 18.47 51.35 -28.77
C GLU A 267 19.32 50.59 -27.75
N VAL A 268 18.70 50.16 -26.66
CA VAL A 268 19.30 49.25 -25.67
C VAL A 268 18.64 47.89 -25.83
N SER A 269 19.42 46.89 -26.23
CA SER A 269 18.94 45.52 -26.50
C SER A 269 19.18 44.59 -25.32
N PHE A 270 18.14 43.89 -24.90
CA PHE A 270 18.17 42.75 -24.00
C PHE A 270 17.97 41.49 -24.82
N TYR A 271 19.04 40.72 -24.98
CA TYR A 271 19.03 39.47 -25.72
C TYR A 271 18.18 38.43 -25.00
N GLU A 272 17.39 37.67 -25.77
CA GLU A 272 16.55 36.56 -25.27
C GLU A 272 15.51 36.95 -24.19
N ASP A 273 15.28 38.25 -23.96
CA ASP A 273 14.26 38.73 -23.03
C ASP A 273 12.96 39.13 -23.74
N GLY A 274 12.73 38.69 -24.97
CA GLY A 274 11.51 38.95 -25.76
C GLY A 274 10.32 38.10 -25.32
N GLU A 275 9.42 37.79 -26.27
CA GLU A 275 8.34 36.83 -26.03
C GLU A 275 8.85 35.40 -26.23
N PRO A 276 8.49 34.45 -25.35
CA PRO A 276 8.96 33.08 -25.47
C PRO A 276 8.21 32.32 -26.56
N ILE A 277 8.96 31.63 -27.41
CA ILE A 277 8.45 30.78 -28.48
C ILE A 277 8.49 29.31 -28.01
N LEU A 278 7.46 28.52 -28.35
CA LEU A 278 7.49 27.08 -28.07
C LEU A 278 8.56 26.41 -28.94
N ASP A 279 9.45 25.65 -28.34
CA ASP A 279 10.52 24.92 -29.02
C ASP A 279 11.53 25.80 -29.77
N GLY A 280 11.66 27.08 -29.39
CA GLY A 280 12.63 28.01 -29.95
C GLY A 280 13.15 29.00 -28.93
N ASP A 281 14.19 29.74 -29.31
CA ASP A 281 14.76 30.78 -28.46
C ASP A 281 13.79 31.97 -28.36
N PRO A 282 13.69 32.63 -27.19
CA PRO A 282 12.91 33.85 -27.06
C PRO A 282 13.46 34.95 -27.98
N GLY A 283 12.59 35.87 -28.40
CA GLY A 283 13.03 37.04 -29.15
C GLY A 283 13.88 38.01 -28.31
N ASP A 284 14.28 39.13 -28.90
CA ASP A 284 14.99 40.20 -28.20
C ASP A 284 14.05 41.32 -27.76
N LEU A 285 14.35 41.97 -26.64
CA LEU A 285 13.66 43.16 -26.17
C LEU A 285 14.53 44.40 -26.42
N LYS A 286 14.03 45.34 -27.22
CA LYS A 286 14.74 46.58 -27.56
C LYS A 286 14.04 47.78 -26.97
N PHE A 287 14.73 48.52 -26.10
CA PHE A 287 14.26 49.80 -25.59
C PHE A 287 14.81 50.92 -26.45
N ARG A 288 13.93 51.77 -26.97
CA ARG A 288 14.32 52.97 -27.70
C ARG A 288 14.23 54.19 -26.80
N ILE A 289 15.35 54.85 -26.58
CA ILE A 289 15.43 56.01 -25.70
C ILE A 289 14.72 57.19 -26.38
N LYS A 290 13.86 57.89 -25.61
CA LYS A 290 13.22 59.13 -26.03
C LYS A 290 13.50 60.22 -25.00
N THR A 291 13.94 61.37 -25.49
CA THR A 291 14.25 62.54 -24.68
C THR A 291 12.94 63.18 -24.22
N ALA A 292 12.77 63.28 -22.91
CA ALA A 292 11.62 63.98 -22.33
C ALA A 292 11.75 65.50 -22.55
N PRO A 293 10.65 66.20 -22.90
CA PRO A 293 10.68 67.65 -23.01
C PRO A 293 10.95 68.27 -21.63
N HIS A 294 11.87 69.23 -21.58
CA HIS A 294 12.21 69.95 -20.36
C HIS A 294 11.73 71.40 -20.42
N ALA A 295 11.32 71.97 -19.28
CA ALA A 295 10.70 73.30 -19.22
C ALA A 295 11.63 74.44 -19.67
N ARG A 296 12.94 74.31 -19.41
CA ARG A 296 13.94 75.36 -19.67
C ARG A 296 14.92 75.05 -20.80
N PHE A 297 15.10 73.77 -21.11
CA PHE A 297 16.16 73.32 -22.01
C PHE A 297 15.55 72.49 -23.13
N ARG A 298 16.03 72.72 -24.35
CA ARG A 298 15.76 71.89 -25.50
C ARG A 298 17.07 71.26 -25.94
N ARG A 299 17.14 69.93 -25.96
CA ARG A 299 18.30 69.20 -26.44
C ARG A 299 18.29 69.14 -27.96
N ASP A 300 19.43 69.44 -28.58
CA ASP A 300 19.68 69.20 -30.00
C ASP A 300 21.01 68.45 -30.15
N GLY A 301 20.92 67.13 -30.35
CA GLY A 301 22.08 66.25 -30.31
C GLY A 301 22.82 66.31 -28.96
N ASN A 302 24.03 66.90 -28.98
CA ASN A 302 24.85 67.10 -27.78
C ASN A 302 24.81 68.54 -27.24
N ASP A 303 24.21 69.46 -28.01
CA ASP A 303 24.10 70.85 -27.61
C ASP A 303 22.75 71.09 -26.91
N LEU A 304 22.72 72.10 -26.04
CA LEU A 304 21.51 72.53 -25.33
C LEU A 304 21.09 73.90 -25.82
N HIS A 305 19.80 74.11 -25.98
CA HIS A 305 19.21 75.39 -26.30
C HIS A 305 18.33 75.85 -25.15
N MET A 306 18.44 77.12 -24.78
CA MET A 306 17.49 77.76 -23.86
C MET A 306 17.06 79.12 -24.37
N THR A 307 15.91 79.55 -23.87
CA THR A 307 15.40 80.91 -24.10
C THR A 307 15.39 81.64 -22.77
N VAL A 308 16.05 82.80 -22.73
CA VAL A 308 16.12 83.65 -21.53
C VAL A 308 15.45 84.97 -21.84
N ASN A 309 14.50 85.32 -20.97
CA ASN A 309 13.77 86.56 -21.09
C ASN A 309 14.55 87.68 -20.36
N ILE A 310 14.82 88.76 -21.08
CA ILE A 310 15.49 89.96 -20.54
C ILE A 310 14.58 91.17 -20.73
N THR A 311 14.60 92.10 -19.79
CA THR A 311 13.85 93.36 -19.93
C THR A 311 14.54 94.28 -20.94
N LEU A 312 13.81 95.25 -21.48
CA LEU A 312 14.39 96.25 -22.38
C LEU A 312 15.57 97.01 -21.74
N VAL A 313 15.50 97.29 -20.43
CA VAL A 313 16.58 97.97 -19.71
C VAL A 313 17.82 97.09 -19.64
N GLU A 314 17.66 95.82 -19.27
CA GLU A 314 18.73 94.81 -19.25
C GLU A 314 19.37 94.63 -20.64
N ALA A 315 18.56 94.66 -21.71
CA ALA A 315 19.05 94.53 -23.06
C ALA A 315 19.94 95.70 -23.52
N LEU A 316 19.66 96.93 -23.02
CA LEU A 316 20.38 98.15 -23.42
C LEU A 316 21.61 98.43 -22.54
N VAL A 317 21.47 98.29 -21.21
CA VAL A 317 22.51 98.63 -20.23
C VAL A 317 23.48 97.46 -19.99
N GLY A 318 23.02 96.24 -20.27
CA GLY A 318 23.70 95.01 -19.87
C GLY A 318 23.02 94.38 -18.66
N PHE A 319 23.32 93.11 -18.45
CA PHE A 319 22.76 92.31 -17.38
C PHE A 319 23.74 91.21 -16.96
N GLU A 320 23.57 90.74 -15.74
CA GLU A 320 24.19 89.53 -15.20
C GLU A 320 23.06 88.70 -14.58
N LYS A 321 22.83 87.50 -15.11
CA LYS A 321 21.85 86.54 -14.60
C LYS A 321 22.53 85.20 -14.40
N SER A 322 22.33 84.60 -13.23
CA SER A 322 22.73 83.23 -12.97
C SER A 322 21.53 82.30 -13.14
N PHE A 323 21.78 81.08 -13.58
CA PHE A 323 20.76 80.03 -13.60
C PHE A 323 21.39 78.68 -13.26
N LYS A 324 20.54 77.77 -12.74
CA LYS A 324 20.95 76.40 -12.42
C LYS A 324 20.89 75.51 -13.65
N GLN A 325 22.03 74.91 -13.98
CA GLN A 325 22.20 73.92 -15.05
C GLN A 325 21.56 72.57 -14.67
N LEU A 326 21.57 71.60 -15.60
CA LEU A 326 21.09 70.23 -15.36
C LEU A 326 21.89 69.46 -14.28
N ASP A 327 23.16 69.84 -14.06
CA ASP A 327 24.04 69.26 -13.04
C ASP A 327 23.96 70.04 -11.69
N ASP A 328 22.93 70.89 -11.52
CA ASP A 328 22.71 71.79 -10.38
C ASP A 328 23.78 72.85 -10.10
N HIS A 329 24.83 72.94 -10.93
CA HIS A 329 25.80 74.03 -10.85
C HIS A 329 25.22 75.34 -11.41
N GLU A 330 25.70 76.46 -10.88
CA GLU A 330 25.30 77.80 -11.34
C GLU A 330 26.17 78.25 -12.51
N VAL A 331 25.52 78.72 -13.57
CA VAL A 331 26.17 79.30 -14.75
C VAL A 331 25.76 80.77 -14.86
N ASP A 332 26.75 81.64 -14.90
CA ASP A 332 26.55 83.07 -15.06
C ASP A 332 26.48 83.46 -16.53
N ILE A 333 25.36 84.05 -16.93
CA ILE A 333 25.13 84.62 -18.25
C ILE A 333 25.12 86.14 -18.08
N GLY A 334 26.16 86.78 -18.58
CA GLY A 334 26.28 88.23 -18.56
C GLY A 334 26.59 88.83 -19.93
N SER A 335 26.11 90.06 -20.14
CA SER A 335 26.51 90.90 -21.27
C SER A 335 26.72 92.32 -20.77
N LYS A 336 27.89 92.89 -21.05
CA LYS A 336 28.18 94.32 -20.79
C LYS A 336 27.75 95.24 -21.95
N GLY A 337 27.41 94.66 -23.09
CA GLY A 337 26.98 95.41 -24.29
C GLY A 337 25.50 95.18 -24.63
N ILE A 338 25.01 95.97 -25.58
CA ILE A 338 23.64 95.90 -26.09
C ILE A 338 23.37 94.50 -26.66
N THR A 339 22.32 93.85 -26.15
CA THR A 339 21.89 92.53 -26.60
C THR A 339 20.69 92.67 -27.53
N LYS A 340 20.80 92.14 -28.74
CA LYS A 340 19.73 92.24 -29.74
C LYS A 340 18.61 91.23 -29.43
N PRO A 341 17.34 91.54 -29.77
CA PRO A 341 16.27 90.55 -29.71
C PRO A 341 16.60 89.33 -30.56
N LYS A 342 16.39 88.12 -30.01
CA LYS A 342 16.71 86.82 -30.62
C LYS A 342 18.20 86.62 -30.92
N GLU A 343 19.09 87.40 -30.30
CA GLU A 343 20.52 87.12 -30.34
C GLU A 343 20.80 85.79 -29.65
N VAL A 344 21.67 84.99 -30.26
CA VAL A 344 22.10 83.71 -29.72
C VAL A 344 23.54 83.82 -29.25
N LYS A 345 23.80 83.54 -27.97
CA LYS A 345 25.16 83.43 -27.43
C LYS A 345 25.53 81.99 -27.14
N LYS A 346 26.79 81.65 -27.41
CA LYS A 346 27.36 80.32 -27.21
C LYS A 346 28.20 80.28 -25.94
N PHE A 347 27.86 79.36 -25.04
CA PHE A 347 28.63 79.02 -23.85
C PHE A 347 29.27 77.64 -24.06
N LYS A 348 30.61 77.60 -24.09
CA LYS A 348 31.38 76.38 -24.37
C LYS A 348 31.42 75.49 -23.14
N GLY A 349 31.20 74.18 -23.32
CA GLY A 349 31.31 73.18 -22.24
C GLY A 349 30.06 73.02 -21.37
N GLU A 350 29.02 73.81 -21.63
CA GLU A 350 27.75 73.79 -20.88
C GLU A 350 26.63 73.00 -21.60
N GLY A 351 26.97 72.12 -22.55
CA GLY A 351 26.00 71.23 -23.20
C GLY A 351 25.85 69.85 -22.54
N MET A 352 25.27 68.90 -23.28
CA MET A 352 25.17 67.51 -22.85
C MET A 352 26.54 66.81 -22.94
N PRO A 353 26.83 65.83 -22.07
CA PRO A 353 28.03 64.99 -22.21
C PRO A 353 27.99 64.19 -23.51
N LEU A 354 29.15 64.00 -24.14
CA LEU A 354 29.29 63.10 -25.27
C LEU A 354 29.34 61.66 -24.78
N HIS A 355 28.63 60.76 -25.46
CA HIS A 355 28.69 59.33 -25.16
C HIS A 355 30.12 58.81 -25.29
N TYR A 356 30.58 58.02 -24.32
CA TYR A 356 31.96 57.52 -24.19
C TYR A 356 33.07 58.58 -24.08
N SER A 357 32.76 59.85 -23.77
CA SER A 357 33.77 60.90 -23.60
C SER A 357 33.51 61.76 -22.38
N THR A 358 34.57 62.35 -21.83
CA THR A 358 34.47 63.35 -20.74
C THR A 358 34.10 64.74 -21.26
N LYS A 359 34.12 64.94 -22.59
CA LYS A 359 33.78 66.24 -23.20
C LYS A 359 32.27 66.48 -23.15
N LYS A 360 31.91 67.75 -23.01
CA LYS A 360 30.53 68.24 -23.08
C LYS A 360 30.31 69.04 -24.37
N GLY A 361 29.06 69.10 -24.83
CA GLY A 361 28.63 70.00 -25.89
C GLY A 361 28.60 71.46 -25.43
N ASN A 362 27.86 72.28 -26.16
CA ASN A 362 27.72 73.71 -25.90
C ASN A 362 26.27 74.05 -25.52
N LEU A 363 26.11 75.18 -24.83
CA LEU A 363 24.82 75.79 -24.56
C LEU A 363 24.63 77.02 -25.47
N PHE A 364 23.49 77.06 -26.16
CA PHE A 364 23.04 78.18 -26.95
C PHE A 364 21.89 78.89 -26.24
N VAL A 365 22.13 80.12 -25.82
CA VAL A 365 21.15 80.94 -25.13
C VAL A 365 20.58 81.94 -26.10
N THR A 366 19.27 81.86 -26.35
CA THR A 366 18.52 82.85 -27.15
C THR A 366 17.91 83.88 -26.22
N PHE A 367 18.17 85.16 -26.46
CA PHE A 367 17.63 86.24 -25.64
C PHE A 367 16.34 86.80 -26.22
N GLU A 368 15.25 86.70 -25.47
CA GLU A 368 13.98 87.30 -25.81
C GLU A 368 13.79 88.59 -25.00
N VAL A 369 13.63 89.73 -25.70
CA VAL A 369 13.50 91.04 -25.06
C VAL A 369 12.02 91.31 -24.77
N LEU A 370 11.69 91.40 -23.49
CA LEU A 370 10.37 91.78 -23.01
C LEU A 370 10.24 93.31 -23.01
N PHE A 371 9.35 93.80 -23.86
CA PHE A 371 8.99 95.21 -23.90
C PHE A 371 7.94 95.52 -22.82
N PRO A 372 8.00 96.70 -22.18
CA PRO A 372 6.96 97.14 -21.28
C PRO A 372 5.65 97.33 -22.04
N SER A 373 4.52 96.98 -21.42
CA SER A 373 3.19 97.09 -22.04
C SER A 373 2.76 98.53 -22.32
N SER A 374 3.21 99.48 -21.50
CA SER A 374 2.94 100.91 -21.66
C SER A 374 4.05 101.74 -21.01
N LEU A 375 4.18 103.00 -21.44
CA LEU A 375 5.14 103.97 -20.91
C LEU A 375 4.42 105.29 -20.66
N THR A 376 4.74 105.97 -19.55
CA THR A 376 4.21 107.31 -19.27
C THR A 376 4.87 108.35 -20.18
N ASP A 377 4.22 109.49 -20.39
CA ASP A 377 4.75 110.51 -21.31
C ASP A 377 6.07 111.11 -20.82
N ASP A 378 6.27 111.19 -19.50
CA ASP A 378 7.55 111.59 -18.90
C ASP A 378 8.67 110.57 -19.19
N GLN A 379 8.37 109.27 -19.13
CA GLN A 379 9.33 108.21 -19.49
C GLN A 379 9.68 108.28 -20.98
N LYS A 380 8.70 108.51 -21.87
CA LYS A 380 8.95 108.66 -23.31
C LYS A 380 9.84 109.86 -23.62
N LYS A 381 9.63 111.01 -22.94
CA LYS A 381 10.49 112.20 -23.09
C LYS A 381 11.94 111.90 -22.70
N LYS A 382 12.16 111.25 -21.56
CA LYS A 382 13.50 110.86 -21.09
C LYS A 382 14.19 109.89 -22.05
N ILE A 383 13.48 108.87 -22.54
CA ILE A 383 14.03 107.91 -23.49
C ILE A 383 14.42 108.59 -24.81
N LYS A 384 13.59 109.50 -25.33
CA LYS A 384 13.93 110.28 -26.54
C LYS A 384 15.18 111.13 -26.38
N GLN A 385 15.46 111.66 -25.20
CA GLN A 385 16.69 112.45 -24.96
C GLN A 385 17.96 111.59 -24.87
N VAL A 386 17.84 110.31 -24.49
CA VAL A 386 18.98 109.41 -24.28
C VAL A 386 19.30 108.57 -25.52
N LEU A 387 18.30 108.24 -26.33
CA LEU A 387 18.43 107.35 -27.51
C LEU A 387 18.39 108.07 -28.87
N ALA A 388 18.10 109.38 -28.90
CA ALA A 388 18.23 110.23 -30.09
C ALA A 388 19.62 110.89 -30.10
#